data_AF-A0A2V9DEE6-F1
#
_entry.id   AF-A0A2V9DEE6-F1
#
_cell.length_a   1.000
_cell.length_b   1.000
_cell.length_c   1.000
_cell.angle_alpha   90.00
_cell.angle_beta   90.00
_cell.angle_gamma   90.00
#
_symmetry.space_group_name_H-M   'P 1'
#
loop_
_entity.id
_entity.type
_entity.pdbx_description
1 polymer ?
#
loop_
_entity_poly.entity_id
_entity_poly.type
_entity_poly.pdbx_seq_one_letter_code
_entity_poly.pdbx_strand_id
1 'polypeptide(L)'
;MAGGTGAPTITSFTPTSGTVGTNVAISGTNFTGATAVTFNGVSASFIVNSATAIQATVPAGATTGPLSVTTPGGTAASANSFTVTIQQQVATPSFSPGGGTYTGSVTVTISDATSGAAIHYTTDGSTPTTSSPVYGGALTFNQTTTLKAMAASSGMTDSGVASATYTIQQQQQVATPTFSQGGGTYTG
;
A
#
# COMPACT_ATOMS: atom_id res chain seq x y z
N MET A 1 -3.49 -28.54 -47.41
CA MET A 1 -4.50 -27.53 -47.02
C MET A 1 -3.80 -26.51 -46.13
N ALA A 2 -3.35 -25.38 -46.68
CA ALA A 2 -2.74 -24.31 -45.89
C ALA A 2 -3.86 -23.59 -45.14
N GLY A 3 -3.97 -23.82 -43.83
CA GLY A 3 -4.89 -23.09 -42.97
C GLY A 3 -4.44 -21.64 -42.85
N GLY A 4 -4.88 -20.79 -43.78
CA GLY A 4 -4.70 -19.35 -43.70
C GLY A 4 -5.39 -18.86 -42.43
N THR A 5 -4.62 -18.61 -41.38
CA THR A 5 -5.14 -17.93 -40.19
C THR A 5 -5.32 -16.48 -40.59
N GLY A 6 -6.58 -16.07 -40.79
CA GLY A 6 -6.88 -14.66 -41.08
C GLY A 6 -6.33 -13.77 -39.96
N ALA A 7 -6.04 -12.51 -40.29
CA ALA A 7 -5.62 -11.55 -39.27
C ALA A 7 -6.64 -11.52 -38.11
N PRO A 8 -6.17 -11.46 -36.86
CA PRO A 8 -7.08 -11.36 -35.73
C PRO A 8 -7.87 -10.05 -35.79
N THR A 9 -9.01 -10.01 -35.11
CA THR A 9 -9.73 -8.75 -34.83
C THR A 9 -10.11 -8.71 -33.36
N ILE A 10 -10.18 -7.51 -32.78
CA ILE A 10 -10.70 -7.29 -31.43
C ILE A 10 -11.96 -6.45 -31.56
N THR A 11 -13.11 -7.01 -31.18
CA THR A 11 -14.41 -6.35 -31.29
C THR A 11 -14.79 -5.65 -30.00
N SER A 12 -14.48 -6.25 -28.85
CA SER A 12 -14.76 -5.68 -27.53
C SER A 12 -13.90 -6.32 -26.45
N PHE A 13 -13.89 -5.71 -25.27
CA PHE A 13 -13.29 -6.28 -24.07
C PHE A 13 -14.04 -5.83 -22.82
N THR A 14 -14.13 -6.70 -21.82
CA THR A 14 -14.80 -6.41 -20.54
C THR A 14 -14.01 -6.97 -19.35
N PRO A 15 -13.88 -6.23 -18.24
CA PRO A 15 -14.23 -4.81 -18.08
C PRO A 15 -13.36 -3.89 -18.96
N THR A 16 -13.78 -2.64 -19.15
CA THR A 16 -13.00 -1.63 -19.91
C THR A 16 -11.96 -0.89 -19.06
N SER A 17 -11.96 -1.14 -17.75
CA SER A 17 -11.01 -0.59 -16.80
C SER A 17 -10.69 -1.59 -15.70
N GLY A 18 -9.51 -1.48 -15.10
CA GLY A 18 -9.12 -2.33 -13.98
C GLY A 18 -7.70 -2.09 -13.51
N THR A 19 -7.41 -2.59 -12.32
CA THR A 19 -6.08 -2.53 -11.69
C THR A 19 -5.23 -3.71 -12.18
N VAL A 20 -3.92 -3.67 -11.88
CA VAL A 20 -3.03 -4.82 -12.11
C VAL A 20 -3.63 -6.08 -11.48
N GLY A 21 -3.64 -7.18 -12.24
CA GLY A 21 -4.26 -8.45 -11.83
C GLY A 21 -5.72 -8.62 -12.25
N THR A 22 -6.39 -7.58 -12.75
CA THR A 22 -7.78 -7.71 -13.25
C THR A 22 -7.84 -8.68 -14.44
N ASN A 23 -8.80 -9.61 -14.42
CA ASN A 23 -9.09 -10.47 -15.57
C ASN A 23 -9.98 -9.74 -16.58
N VAL A 24 -9.47 -9.57 -17.80
CA VAL A 24 -10.13 -8.90 -18.93
C VAL A 24 -10.47 -9.94 -19.99
N ALA A 25 -11.75 -10.07 -20.31
CA ALA A 25 -12.24 -10.91 -21.40
C ALA A 25 -12.20 -10.10 -22.69
N ILE A 26 -11.45 -10.59 -23.68
CA ILE A 26 -11.26 -9.99 -25.00
C ILE A 26 -12.06 -10.81 -26.00
N SER A 27 -12.99 -10.16 -26.71
CA SER A 27 -13.82 -10.77 -27.76
C SER A 27 -13.35 -10.33 -29.13
N GLY A 28 -13.44 -11.23 -30.10
CA GLY A 28 -12.93 -10.97 -31.44
C GLY A 28 -13.02 -12.16 -32.39
N THR A 29 -12.08 -12.24 -33.33
CA THR A 29 -11.98 -13.35 -34.29
C THR A 29 -10.53 -13.78 -34.50
N ASN A 30 -10.35 -15.02 -35.00
CA ASN A 30 -9.06 -15.62 -35.36
C ASN A 30 -8.02 -15.65 -34.23
N PHE A 31 -8.45 -15.86 -32.98
CA PHE A 31 -7.57 -15.97 -31.80
C PHE A 31 -6.89 -17.33 -31.63
N THR A 32 -7.24 -18.33 -32.44
CA THR A 32 -6.58 -19.64 -32.39
C THR A 32 -5.09 -19.50 -32.67
N GLY A 33 -4.26 -19.99 -31.74
CA GLY A 33 -2.81 -19.88 -31.84
C GLY A 33 -2.25 -18.52 -31.46
N ALA A 34 -2.99 -17.66 -30.76
CA ALA A 34 -2.46 -16.42 -30.22
C ALA A 34 -1.20 -16.66 -29.38
N THR A 35 -0.14 -15.90 -29.68
CA THR A 35 1.18 -16.02 -29.05
C THR A 35 1.47 -14.89 -28.08
N ALA A 36 0.80 -13.74 -28.21
CA ALA A 36 0.97 -12.62 -27.30
C ALA A 36 -0.31 -11.81 -27.14
N VAL A 37 -0.52 -11.32 -25.92
CA VAL A 37 -1.48 -10.26 -25.59
C VAL A 37 -0.75 -9.18 -24.84
N THR A 38 -0.96 -7.91 -25.21
CA THR A 38 -0.31 -6.77 -24.56
C THR A 38 -1.29 -5.67 -24.18
N PHE A 39 -1.07 -5.02 -23.04
CA PHE A 39 -1.76 -3.80 -22.61
C PHE A 39 -0.85 -2.61 -22.88
N ASN A 40 -1.15 -1.82 -23.91
CA ASN A 40 -0.33 -0.70 -24.36
C ASN A 40 1.17 -1.05 -24.51
N GLY A 41 1.47 -2.22 -25.09
CA GLY A 41 2.83 -2.73 -25.30
C GLY A 41 3.42 -3.54 -24.14
N VAL A 42 2.79 -3.57 -22.96
CA VAL A 42 3.24 -4.41 -21.83
C VAL A 42 2.65 -5.82 -21.95
N SER A 43 3.52 -6.84 -21.94
CA SER A 43 3.11 -8.24 -22.12
C SER A 43 2.27 -8.76 -20.93
N ALA A 44 1.14 -9.39 -21.24
CA ALA A 44 0.20 -9.96 -20.28
C ALA A 44 0.22 -11.49 -20.30
N SER A 45 -0.13 -12.10 -19.18
CA SER A 45 -0.56 -13.49 -19.16
C SER A 45 -1.98 -13.61 -19.72
N PHE A 46 -2.25 -14.68 -20.46
CA PHE A 46 -3.56 -14.89 -21.07
C PHE A 46 -3.84 -16.38 -21.30
N ILE A 47 -5.12 -16.69 -21.48
CA ILE A 47 -5.66 -18.00 -21.83
C ILE A 47 -6.54 -17.80 -23.06
N VAL A 48 -6.29 -18.60 -24.11
CA VAL A 48 -7.17 -18.64 -25.28
C VAL A 48 -8.29 -19.62 -24.99
N ASN A 49 -9.51 -19.11 -24.77
CA ASN A 49 -10.68 -19.94 -24.48
C ASN A 49 -11.30 -20.50 -25.77
N SER A 50 -11.29 -19.70 -26.85
CA SER A 50 -11.78 -20.10 -28.17
C SER A 50 -11.15 -19.23 -29.27
N ALA A 51 -11.49 -19.51 -30.53
CA ALA A 51 -11.10 -18.66 -31.67
C ALA A 51 -11.64 -17.22 -31.61
N THR A 52 -12.59 -16.93 -30.71
CA THR A 52 -13.26 -15.64 -30.58
C THR A 52 -13.18 -15.04 -29.17
N ALA A 53 -12.58 -15.74 -28.21
CA ALA A 53 -12.48 -15.29 -26.83
C ALA A 53 -11.10 -15.60 -26.22
N ILE A 54 -10.48 -14.56 -25.66
CA ILE A 54 -9.26 -14.64 -24.86
C ILE A 54 -9.57 -14.07 -23.48
N GLN A 55 -9.06 -14.72 -22.43
CA GLN A 55 -9.00 -14.14 -21.09
C GLN A 55 -7.56 -13.66 -20.85
N ALA A 56 -7.34 -12.37 -20.65
CA ALA A 56 -6.03 -11.80 -20.33
C ALA A 56 -6.03 -11.20 -18.91
N THR A 57 -4.89 -11.17 -18.26
CA THR A 57 -4.73 -10.54 -16.94
C THR A 57 -3.90 -9.27 -17.08
N VAL A 58 -4.36 -8.15 -16.52
CA VAL A 58 -3.64 -6.87 -16.55
C VAL A 58 -2.25 -7.05 -15.89
N PRO A 59 -1.14 -6.88 -16.62
CA PRO A 59 0.20 -7.10 -16.09
C PRO A 59 0.68 -5.93 -15.23
N ALA A 60 1.69 -6.18 -14.38
CA ALA A 60 2.40 -5.12 -13.68
C ALA A 60 3.08 -4.18 -14.68
N GLY A 61 2.98 -2.87 -14.45
CA GLY A 61 3.54 -1.85 -15.35
C GLY A 61 2.67 -1.50 -16.56
N ALA A 62 1.50 -2.13 -16.73
CA ALA A 62 0.55 -1.72 -17.76
C ALA A 62 0.17 -0.24 -17.61
N THR A 63 0.03 0.46 -18.73
CA THR A 63 -0.51 1.82 -18.78
C THR A 63 -1.80 1.84 -19.59
N THR A 64 -2.62 2.88 -19.40
CA THR A 64 -3.84 3.09 -20.20
C THR A 64 -3.50 3.15 -21.69
N GLY A 65 -4.25 2.41 -22.50
CA GLY A 65 -4.05 2.34 -23.95
C GLY A 65 -4.74 1.13 -24.59
N PRO A 66 -4.51 0.89 -25.89
CA PRO A 66 -5.13 -0.21 -26.61
C PRO A 66 -4.62 -1.57 -26.12
N LEU A 67 -5.48 -2.57 -26.23
CA LEU A 67 -5.10 -3.97 -26.13
C LEU A 67 -4.60 -4.45 -27.50
N SER A 68 -3.60 -5.32 -27.52
CA SER A 68 -3.16 -5.96 -28.76
C SER A 68 -3.10 -7.47 -28.60
N VAL A 69 -3.54 -8.20 -29.63
CA VAL A 69 -3.47 -9.67 -29.72
C VAL A 69 -2.66 -10.01 -30.96
N THR A 70 -1.62 -10.82 -30.80
CA THR A 70 -0.79 -11.31 -31.90
C THR A 70 -1.03 -12.80 -32.11
N THR A 71 -1.29 -13.16 -33.36
CA THR A 71 -1.41 -14.54 -33.84
C THR A 71 -0.47 -14.73 -35.05
N PRO A 72 -0.27 -15.96 -35.53
CA PRO A 72 0.49 -16.19 -36.77
C PRO A 72 -0.10 -15.46 -38.00
N GLY A 73 -1.39 -15.12 -37.98
CA GLY A 73 -2.07 -14.37 -39.02
C GLY A 73 -1.86 -12.85 -38.97
N GLY A 74 -1.22 -12.33 -37.91
CA GLY A 74 -0.92 -10.91 -37.72
C GLY A 74 -1.27 -10.40 -36.33
N THR A 75 -1.28 -9.07 -36.18
CA THR A 75 -1.60 -8.39 -34.92
C THR A 75 -2.84 -7.54 -35.06
N ALA A 76 -3.75 -7.65 -34.09
CA ALA A 76 -4.91 -6.78 -33.95
C ALA A 76 -4.71 -5.85 -32.76
N ALA A 77 -5.13 -4.60 -32.90
CA ALA A 77 -5.26 -3.65 -31.80
C ALA A 77 -6.74 -3.33 -31.57
N SER A 78 -7.13 -3.11 -30.31
CA SER A 78 -8.49 -2.71 -29.97
C SER A 78 -8.76 -1.25 -30.37
N ALA A 79 -9.97 -0.95 -30.82
CA ALA A 79 -10.36 0.42 -31.19
C ALA A 79 -10.45 1.35 -29.96
N ASN A 80 -10.97 0.83 -28.84
CA ASN A 80 -11.02 1.53 -27.57
C ASN A 80 -9.81 1.18 -26.70
N SER A 81 -9.40 2.13 -25.86
CA SER A 81 -8.36 1.90 -24.84
C SER A 81 -8.94 1.21 -23.62
N PHE A 82 -8.16 0.30 -23.03
CA PHE A 82 -8.38 -0.16 -21.67
C PHE A 82 -7.79 0.85 -20.70
N THR A 83 -8.58 1.24 -19.70
CA THR A 83 -8.13 2.19 -18.67
C THR A 83 -7.49 1.42 -17.52
N VAL A 84 -6.16 1.51 -17.39
CA VAL A 84 -5.48 0.97 -16.22
C VAL A 84 -5.70 1.91 -15.06
N THR A 85 -6.41 1.44 -14.04
CA THR A 85 -6.60 2.20 -12.80
C THR A 85 -5.50 1.80 -11.81
N ILE A 86 -4.99 2.77 -11.08
CA ILE A 86 -4.16 2.49 -9.92
C ILE A 86 -5.13 2.19 -8.76
N GLN A 87 -4.85 1.16 -7.96
CA GLN A 87 -5.54 1.02 -6.68
C GLN A 87 -5.24 2.28 -5.88
N GLN A 88 -6.24 3.08 -5.50
CA GLN A 88 -6.00 4.21 -4.61
C GLN A 88 -5.51 3.63 -3.28
N GLN A 89 -4.27 3.95 -2.89
CA GLN A 89 -3.69 3.50 -1.64
C GLN A 89 -3.93 4.58 -0.57
N VAL A 90 -4.28 4.14 0.63
CA VAL A 90 -4.36 5.02 1.80
C VAL A 90 -2.96 5.59 2.10
N ALA A 91 -2.90 6.87 2.46
CA ALA A 91 -1.65 7.51 2.86
C ALA A 91 -1.02 6.78 4.05
N THR A 92 0.31 6.84 4.18
CA THR A 92 0.98 6.28 5.36
C THR A 92 0.82 7.25 6.53
N PRO A 93 0.42 6.78 7.73
CA PRO A 93 0.27 7.65 8.89
C PRO A 93 1.55 8.41 9.23
N SER A 94 1.38 9.58 9.83
CA SER A 94 2.46 10.42 10.34
C SER A 94 2.35 10.59 11.85
N PHE A 95 3.50 10.74 12.52
CA PHE A 95 3.57 10.92 13.97
C PHE A 95 4.10 12.30 14.33
N SER A 96 3.47 12.95 15.32
CA SER A 96 3.91 14.23 15.85
C SER A 96 3.80 14.27 17.37
N PRO A 97 4.88 14.53 18.11
CA PRO A 97 6.26 14.63 17.63
C PRO A 97 6.77 13.34 16.97
N GLY A 98 7.78 13.47 16.11
CA GLY A 98 8.46 12.32 15.50
C GLY A 98 9.22 11.46 16.53
N GLY A 99 9.71 10.30 16.11
CA GLY A 99 10.54 9.44 16.96
C GLY A 99 11.80 10.15 17.47
N GLY A 100 12.23 9.82 18.68
CA GLY A 100 13.35 10.48 19.33
C GLY A 100 13.48 10.18 20.82
N THR A 101 14.37 10.91 21.47
CA THR A 101 14.59 10.82 22.93
C THR A 101 13.89 11.97 23.65
N TYR A 102 13.15 11.64 24.69
CA TYR A 102 12.36 12.56 25.50
C TYR A 102 12.64 12.30 26.98
N THR A 103 12.47 13.32 27.82
CA THR A 103 12.67 13.20 29.28
C THR A 103 11.33 13.26 30.00
N GLY A 104 11.07 12.32 30.90
CA GLY A 104 9.81 12.24 31.66
C GLY A 104 8.68 11.57 30.86
N SER A 105 8.10 12.28 29.90
CA SER A 105 7.05 11.74 29.03
C SER A 105 6.97 12.45 27.68
N VAL A 106 6.31 11.80 26.72
CA VAL A 106 5.96 12.40 25.42
C VAL A 106 4.51 12.07 25.10
N THR A 107 3.79 13.05 24.55
CA THR A 107 2.44 12.87 24.02
C THR A 107 2.51 12.95 22.50
N VAL A 108 2.06 11.89 21.83
CA VAL A 108 2.16 11.69 20.39
C VAL A 108 0.76 11.69 19.79
N THR A 109 0.58 12.47 18.73
CA THR A 109 -0.58 12.41 17.87
C THR A 109 -0.24 11.69 16.57
N ILE A 110 -1.22 10.94 16.06
CA ILE A 110 -1.15 10.27 14.77
C ILE A 110 -2.10 10.98 13.82
N SER A 111 -1.68 11.22 12.58
CA SER A 111 -2.50 11.86 11.55
C SER A 111 -2.28 11.18 10.21
N ASP A 112 -3.34 11.12 9.41
CA ASP A 112 -3.31 10.54 8.07
C ASP A 112 -3.84 11.56 7.04
N ALA A 113 -3.23 11.57 5.85
CA ALA A 113 -3.65 12.49 4.78
C ALA A 113 -4.91 12.00 4.05
N THR A 114 -5.26 10.72 4.15
CA THR A 114 -6.49 10.16 3.59
C THR A 114 -7.64 10.39 4.55
N SER A 115 -8.48 11.36 4.23
CA SER A 115 -9.69 11.66 5.00
C SER A 115 -10.59 10.42 5.13
N GLY A 116 -11.01 10.13 6.36
CA GLY A 116 -11.90 9.01 6.67
C GLY A 116 -11.21 7.64 6.78
N ALA A 117 -9.88 7.57 6.69
CA ALA A 117 -9.15 6.34 6.97
C ALA A 117 -9.13 6.04 8.49
N ALA A 118 -9.33 4.77 8.84
CA ALA A 118 -9.16 4.26 10.20
C ALA A 118 -7.69 3.93 10.44
N ILE A 119 -7.08 4.57 11.43
CA ILE A 119 -5.68 4.36 11.79
C ILE A 119 -5.61 3.26 12.86
N HIS A 120 -4.95 2.15 12.55
CA HIS A 120 -4.67 1.05 13.46
C HIS A 120 -3.23 1.13 13.94
N TYR A 121 -2.98 0.87 15.22
CA TYR A 121 -1.64 1.03 15.80
C TYR A 121 -1.26 -0.06 16.80
N THR A 122 0.04 -0.15 17.06
CA THR A 122 0.67 -1.01 18.06
C THR A 122 1.81 -0.23 18.73
N THR A 123 2.06 -0.49 20.00
CA THR A 123 3.09 0.21 20.81
C THR A 123 4.25 -0.70 21.23
N ASP A 124 4.13 -2.00 20.94
CA ASP A 124 5.13 -3.03 21.24
C ASP A 124 6.09 -3.29 20.06
N GLY A 125 5.94 -2.56 18.96
CA GLY A 125 6.72 -2.74 17.73
C GLY A 125 6.25 -3.89 16.83
N SER A 126 5.17 -4.60 17.17
CA SER A 126 4.53 -5.55 16.26
C SER A 126 3.91 -4.83 15.06
N THR A 127 3.76 -5.49 13.92
CA THR A 127 3.11 -4.88 12.74
C THR A 127 1.60 -4.77 13.02
N PRO A 128 0.99 -3.56 12.91
CA PRO A 128 -0.45 -3.43 13.07
C PRO A 128 -1.22 -4.23 12.01
N THR A 129 -2.48 -4.51 12.28
CA THR A 129 -3.44 -5.09 11.33
C THR A 129 -4.79 -4.40 11.51
N THR A 130 -5.77 -4.69 10.66
CA THR A 130 -7.15 -4.20 10.82
C THR A 130 -7.85 -4.70 12.10
N SER A 131 -7.28 -5.71 12.78
CA SER A 131 -7.75 -6.16 14.10
C SER A 131 -7.06 -5.44 15.26
N SER A 132 -6.01 -4.66 15.01
CA SER A 132 -5.32 -3.87 16.02
C SER A 132 -6.19 -2.69 16.49
N PRO A 133 -5.94 -2.14 17.69
CA PRO A 133 -6.68 -0.99 18.21
C PRO A 133 -6.70 0.20 17.25
N VAL A 134 -7.86 0.85 17.13
CA VAL A 134 -8.02 2.08 16.34
C VAL A 134 -7.59 3.29 17.17
N TYR A 135 -6.79 4.16 16.57
CA TYR A 135 -6.36 5.42 17.17
C TYR A 135 -7.56 6.38 17.28
N GLY A 136 -7.84 6.81 18.52
CA GLY A 136 -8.97 7.69 18.83
C GLY A 136 -8.59 8.96 19.61
N GLY A 137 -7.32 9.16 19.93
CA GLY A 137 -6.84 10.29 20.73
C GLY A 137 -5.35 10.18 21.04
N ALA A 138 -4.76 11.28 21.51
CA ALA A 138 -3.32 11.35 21.75
C ALA A 138 -2.80 10.24 22.69
N LEU A 139 -1.64 9.68 22.35
CA LEU A 139 -0.99 8.61 23.10
C LEU A 139 0.14 9.19 23.96
N THR A 140 0.16 8.88 25.25
CA THR A 140 1.24 9.33 26.15
C THR A 140 2.15 8.16 26.49
N PHE A 141 3.45 8.34 26.25
CA PHE A 141 4.49 7.37 26.60
C PHE A 141 5.36 7.90 27.73
N ASN A 142 5.52 7.08 28.76
CA ASN A 142 6.37 7.32 29.93
C ASN A 142 7.55 6.33 29.99
N GLN A 143 7.62 5.39 29.06
CA GLN A 143 8.66 4.37 28.93
C GLN A 143 9.06 4.25 27.45
N THR A 144 10.23 3.66 27.18
CA THR A 144 10.67 3.41 25.81
C THR A 144 9.66 2.55 25.05
N THR A 145 9.13 3.09 23.95
CA THR A 145 7.99 2.53 23.20
C THR A 145 8.29 2.59 21.71
N THR A 146 7.96 1.53 20.97
CA THR A 146 8.02 1.53 19.50
C THR A 146 6.60 1.59 18.96
N LEU A 147 6.21 2.77 18.46
CA LEU A 147 4.91 2.99 17.86
C LEU A 147 4.98 2.59 16.38
N LYS A 148 4.05 1.72 15.97
CA LYS A 148 3.76 1.46 14.56
C LYS A 148 2.30 1.75 14.27
N ALA A 149 2.02 2.25 13.08
CA ALA A 149 0.66 2.54 12.64
C ALA A 149 0.47 2.27 11.14
N MET A 150 -0.72 1.84 10.77
CA MET A 150 -1.20 1.73 9.40
C MET A 150 -2.61 2.28 9.32
N ALA A 151 -2.99 2.83 8.19
CA ALA A 151 -4.33 3.31 7.93
C ALA A 151 -5.02 2.41 6.90
N ALA A 152 -6.30 2.14 7.15
CA ALA A 152 -7.17 1.35 6.28
C ALA A 152 -8.42 2.16 5.93
N SER A 153 -8.90 2.02 4.69
CA SER A 153 -10.14 2.66 4.22
C SER A 153 -10.86 1.74 3.25
N SER A 154 -12.19 1.76 3.28
CA SER A 154 -13.00 0.88 2.43
C SER A 154 -12.82 1.25 0.95
N GLY A 155 -12.60 0.24 0.11
CA GLY A 155 -12.40 0.45 -1.34
C GLY A 155 -11.01 0.97 -1.73
N MET A 156 -10.08 1.09 -0.79
CA MET A 156 -8.68 1.44 -1.02
C MET A 156 -7.76 0.29 -0.60
N THR A 157 -6.53 0.28 -1.12
CA THR A 157 -5.48 -0.57 -0.57
C THR A 157 -4.94 0.04 0.71
N ASP A 158 -4.71 -0.78 1.73
CA ASP A 158 -4.14 -0.35 3.02
C ASP A 158 -2.82 0.41 2.84
N SER A 159 -2.52 1.32 3.77
CA SER A 159 -1.29 2.08 3.74
C SER A 159 -0.04 1.22 3.97
N GLY A 160 1.13 1.81 3.74
CA GLY A 160 2.36 1.33 4.35
C GLY A 160 2.33 1.46 5.88
N VAL A 161 3.28 0.82 6.56
CA VAL A 161 3.39 0.90 8.03
C VAL A 161 4.36 2.02 8.41
N ALA A 162 3.86 3.03 9.11
CA ALA A 162 4.67 4.03 9.78
C ALA A 162 5.31 3.43 11.04
N SER A 163 6.56 3.79 11.35
CA SER A 163 7.26 3.33 12.54
C SER A 163 8.14 4.41 13.16
N ALA A 164 8.06 4.57 14.47
CA ALA A 164 8.91 5.45 15.24
C ALA A 164 9.20 4.87 16.63
N THR A 165 10.41 5.10 17.12
CA THR A 165 10.81 4.74 18.48
C THR A 165 10.89 5.99 19.34
N TYR A 166 10.26 5.93 20.51
CA TYR A 166 10.26 6.97 21.53
C TYR A 166 11.05 6.45 22.72
N THR A 167 12.26 6.95 22.92
CA THR A 167 13.11 6.60 24.07
C THR A 167 12.82 7.58 25.20
N ILE A 168 12.33 7.09 26.34
CA ILE A 168 12.03 7.95 27.48
C ILE A 168 13.13 7.82 28.51
N GLN A 169 13.85 8.92 28.74
CA GLN A 169 14.82 9.05 29.81
C GLN A 169 14.12 9.50 31.09
N GLN A 170 14.46 8.87 32.21
CA GLN A 170 13.99 9.34 33.51
C GLN A 170 14.63 10.69 33.84
N GLN A 171 13.87 11.57 34.48
CA GLN A 171 14.47 12.77 35.06
C GLN A 171 15.49 12.33 36.11
N GLN A 172 16.72 12.81 35.98
CA GLN A 172 17.73 12.58 37.00
C GLN A 172 17.29 13.32 38.26
N GLN A 173 16.83 12.58 39.28
CA GLN A 173 16.52 13.16 40.57
C GLN A 173 17.83 13.68 41.17
N VAL A 174 18.01 15.00 41.21
CA VAL A 174 19.08 15.60 42.01
C VAL A 174 18.85 15.20 43.46
N ALA A 175 19.84 14.53 44.05
CA ALA A 175 19.79 14.13 45.44
C ALA A 175 19.48 15.36 46.31
N THR A 176 18.59 15.20 47.29
CA THR A 176 18.34 16.24 48.28
C THR A 176 19.68 16.63 48.91
N PRO A 177 20.12 17.91 48.88
CA PRO A 177 21.35 18.31 49.52
C PRO A 177 21.23 17.98 51.01
N THR A 178 22.08 17.08 51.49
CA THR A 178 22.16 16.74 52.91
C THR A 178 23.09 17.75 53.58
N PHE A 179 22.52 18.67 54.34
CA PHE A 179 23.30 19.46 55.29
C PHE A 179 23.60 18.58 56.51
N SER A 180 24.78 17.98 56.55
CA SER A 180 25.37 17.47 57.79
C SER A 180 25.87 18.67 58.59
N GLN A 181 25.02 19.24 59.46
CA GLN A 181 25.54 20.14 60.49
C GLN A 181 26.35 19.27 61.45
N GLY A 182 27.67 19.34 61.34
CA GLY A 182 28.57 18.80 62.35
C GLY A 182 28.15 19.40 63.70
N GLY A 183 27.78 18.54 64.64
CA GLY A 183 27.43 18.92 66.00
C GLY A 183 28.64 19.54 66.70
N GLY A 184 28.81 20.85 66.53
CA GLY A 184 29.68 21.64 67.37
C GLY A 184 28.95 21.97 68.66
N THR A 185 29.41 21.43 69.78
CA THR A 185 29.05 21.96 71.10
C THR A 185 29.73 23.30 71.28
N TYR A 186 28.97 24.39 71.21
CA TYR A 186 29.44 25.70 71.63
C TYR A 186 29.37 25.76 73.16
N THR A 187 30.52 25.67 73.82
CA THR A 187 30.70 26.03 75.25
C THR A 187 31.66 27.21 75.32
N GLY A 188 31.17 28.34 75.82
CA GLY A 188 31.94 29.57 76.04
C GLY A 188 30.99 30.75 76.25
#